data_AF-A0A1I9GA14-F1
#
_entry.id   AF-A0A1I9GA14-F1
#
_cell.length_a   1.000
_cell.length_b   1.000
_cell.length_c   1.000
_cell.angle_alpha   90.00
_cell.angle_beta   90.00
_cell.angle_gamma   90.00
#
_symmetry.space_group_name_H-M   'P 1'
#
loop_
_entity.id
_entity.type
_entity.pdbx_description
1 polymer ?
#
loop_
_entity_poly.entity_id
_entity_poly.type
_entity_poly.pdbx_seq_one_letter_code
_entity_poly.pdbx_strand_id
1 'polypeptide(L)'
;YGPSVPYLYTKTGVKRGVINRIHHGLKAFLRYHGAIPFRWQQFFDVNDENEMYTHVLPYSHYDILNSCGPDPDVCCQYDFKRINHFTCSNAAPVPITDSNIRKRALILEKAFLKMSLQQGSNILLSVWGDDFRYAELEEWYQQYDNLILLFDYINKNSKRTKI
;
A
#
# COMPACT_ATOMS: atom_id res chain seq x y z
N TYR A 1 17.77 6.02 1.56
CA TYR A 1 18.22 4.65 1.88
C TYR A 1 19.59 4.43 1.27
N GLY A 2 20.46 3.68 1.94
CA GLY A 2 21.78 3.31 1.43
C GLY A 2 21.99 1.79 1.44
N PRO A 3 22.95 1.27 0.66
CA PRO A 3 23.16 -0.17 0.49
C PRO A 3 23.71 -0.86 1.76
N SER A 4 24.22 -0.12 2.73
CA SER A 4 24.72 -0.71 3.99
C SER A 4 23.63 -1.39 4.83
N VAL A 5 22.41 -0.86 4.84
CA VAL A 5 21.28 -1.43 5.61
C VAL A 5 20.90 -2.83 5.12
N PRO A 6 20.60 -3.06 3.82
CA PRO A 6 20.31 -4.40 3.34
C PRO A 6 21.45 -5.38 3.63
N TYR A 7 22.71 -4.95 3.44
CA TYR A 7 23.86 -5.80 3.75
C TYR A 7 23.92 -6.25 5.20
N LEU A 8 23.76 -5.33 6.17
CA LEU A 8 23.79 -5.69 7.58
C LEU A 8 22.63 -6.61 7.95
N TYR A 9 21.44 -6.36 7.40
CA TYR A 9 20.24 -7.16 7.65
C TYR A 9 20.39 -8.60 7.15
N THR A 10 21.05 -8.82 6.01
CA THR A 10 21.29 -10.19 5.53
C THR A 10 22.22 -10.99 6.43
N LYS A 11 23.11 -10.33 7.20
CA LYS A 11 23.96 -10.99 8.21
C LYS A 11 23.21 -11.45 9.46
N THR A 12 22.00 -10.94 9.70
CA THR A 12 21.15 -11.34 10.83
C THR A 12 20.00 -12.27 10.40
N GLY A 13 20.04 -12.80 9.16
CA GLY A 13 19.00 -13.67 8.63
C GLY A 13 17.78 -12.95 8.01
N VAL A 14 17.76 -11.61 7.99
CA VAL A 14 16.69 -10.84 7.35
C VAL A 14 16.93 -10.80 5.84
N LYS A 15 15.99 -11.34 5.05
CA LYS A 15 16.11 -11.48 3.59
C LYS A 15 15.14 -10.62 2.78
N ARG A 16 14.21 -9.93 3.44
CA ARG A 16 13.18 -9.09 2.80
C ARG A 16 13.09 -7.75 3.50
N GLY A 17 12.89 -6.69 2.73
CA GLY A 17 12.69 -5.35 3.28
C GLY A 17 11.75 -4.49 2.45
N VAL A 18 11.18 -3.47 3.09
CA VAL A 18 10.31 -2.48 2.47
C VAL A 18 10.92 -1.10 2.69
N ILE A 19 10.97 -0.30 1.64
CA ILE A 19 11.46 1.08 1.68
C ILE A 19 10.46 2.02 1.02
N ASN A 20 10.51 3.30 1.34
CA ASN A 20 9.58 4.30 0.79
C ASN A 20 10.26 5.55 0.24
N ARG A 21 10.86 6.37 1.10
CA ARG A 21 11.52 7.64 0.76
C ARG A 21 12.76 7.48 -0.16
N ILE A 22 12.51 7.34 -1.47
CA ILE A 22 13.49 7.47 -2.57
C ILE A 22 13.05 8.59 -3.51
N HIS A 23 13.92 9.02 -4.43
CA HIS A 23 13.60 10.08 -5.38
C HIS A 23 12.34 9.74 -6.22
N HIS A 24 11.43 10.70 -6.38
CA HIS A 24 10.15 10.49 -7.06
C HIS A 24 10.33 10.03 -8.52
N GLY A 25 11.34 10.57 -9.22
CA GLY A 25 11.70 10.12 -10.57
C GLY A 25 12.17 8.67 -10.63
N LEU A 26 12.87 8.20 -9.58
CA LEU A 26 13.25 6.79 -9.47
C LEU A 26 12.03 5.90 -9.21
N LYS A 27 11.08 6.33 -8.36
CA LYS A 27 9.81 5.60 -8.21
C LYS A 27 9.06 5.49 -9.54
N ALA A 28 8.97 6.59 -10.29
CA ALA A 28 8.32 6.60 -11.60
C ALA A 28 9.01 5.64 -12.59
N PHE A 29 10.34 5.67 -12.64
CA PHE A 29 11.15 4.75 -13.43
C PHE A 29 10.89 3.28 -13.06
N LEU A 30 10.91 2.94 -11.76
CA LEU A 30 10.69 1.57 -11.29
C LEU A 30 9.26 1.09 -11.58
N ARG A 31 8.24 1.93 -11.38
CA ARG A 31 6.84 1.60 -11.76
C ARG A 31 6.71 1.33 -13.26
N TYR A 32 7.28 2.21 -14.09
CA TYR A 32 7.23 2.05 -15.55
C TYR A 32 7.84 0.73 -16.03
N HIS A 33 8.90 0.25 -15.35
CA HIS A 33 9.57 -1.00 -15.69
C HIS A 33 9.07 -2.23 -14.91
N GLY A 34 8.05 -2.10 -14.04
CA GLY A 34 7.62 -3.21 -13.17
C GLY A 34 8.72 -3.68 -12.19
N ALA A 35 9.69 -2.82 -11.88
CA ALA A 35 10.87 -3.12 -11.07
C ALA A 35 10.76 -2.61 -9.64
N ILE A 36 9.53 -2.43 -9.14
CA ILE A 36 9.25 -2.00 -7.77
C ILE A 36 9.81 -2.98 -6.72
N PRO A 37 9.63 -4.31 -6.89
CA PRO A 37 10.44 -5.29 -6.20
C PRO A 37 11.77 -5.54 -6.93
N PHE A 38 12.87 -5.58 -6.21
CA PHE A 38 14.20 -5.90 -6.75
C PHE A 38 15.10 -6.58 -5.72
N ARG A 39 16.15 -7.24 -6.19
CA ARG A 39 17.22 -7.79 -5.34
C ARG A 39 18.26 -6.70 -5.12
N TRP A 40 18.43 -6.26 -3.88
CA TRP A 40 19.40 -5.21 -3.54
C TRP A 40 20.72 -5.85 -3.11
N GLN A 41 21.69 -5.83 -4.01
CA GLN A 41 23.01 -6.42 -3.85
C GLN A 41 24.09 -5.36 -3.65
N GLN A 42 25.19 -5.72 -3.00
CA GLN A 42 26.37 -4.85 -2.88
C GLN A 42 27.25 -4.95 -4.12
N PHE A 43 27.91 -3.87 -4.51
CA PHE A 43 28.83 -3.89 -5.67
C PHE A 43 30.01 -4.86 -5.52
N PHE A 44 30.41 -5.17 -4.29
CA PHE A 44 31.50 -6.12 -4.00
C PHE A 44 31.01 -7.56 -3.78
N ASP A 45 29.69 -7.79 -3.81
CA ASP A 45 29.10 -9.11 -3.59
C ASP A 45 29.10 -9.89 -4.90
N VAL A 46 30.08 -10.78 -5.10
CA VAL A 46 30.30 -11.49 -6.37
C VAL A 46 29.50 -12.81 -6.45
N ASN A 47 29.04 -13.32 -5.30
CA ASN A 47 28.40 -14.63 -5.17
C ASN A 47 26.89 -14.54 -4.84
N ASP A 48 26.29 -13.35 -4.90
CA ASP A 48 24.89 -13.07 -4.53
C ASP A 48 24.52 -13.46 -3.08
N GLU A 49 25.50 -13.62 -2.18
CA GLU A 49 25.26 -14.15 -0.83
C GLU A 49 24.53 -13.15 0.09
N ASN A 50 24.60 -11.86 -0.24
CA ASN A 50 24.21 -10.76 0.63
C ASN A 50 23.07 -9.91 0.06
N GLU A 51 22.34 -10.44 -0.92
CA GLU A 51 21.18 -9.78 -1.49
C GLU A 51 19.98 -9.73 -0.52
N MET A 52 19.26 -8.60 -0.53
CA MET A 52 17.98 -8.47 0.15
C MET A 52 16.88 -8.20 -0.86
N TYR A 53 15.82 -9.02 -0.85
CA TYR A 53 14.64 -8.76 -1.67
C TYR A 53 13.90 -7.53 -1.13
N THR A 54 13.93 -6.44 -1.88
CA THR A 54 13.47 -5.13 -1.44
C THR A 54 12.25 -4.72 -2.25
N HIS A 55 11.20 -4.26 -1.56
CA HIS A 55 10.02 -3.66 -2.16
C HIS A 55 9.98 -2.16 -1.89
N VAL A 56 9.76 -1.35 -2.93
CA VAL A 56 9.56 0.09 -2.80
C VAL A 56 8.07 0.39 -2.73
N LEU A 57 7.59 1.10 -1.70
CA LEU A 57 6.21 1.60 -1.72
C LEU A 57 6.01 2.49 -2.95
N PRO A 58 4.97 2.27 -3.76
CA PRO A 58 4.90 2.79 -5.13
C PRO A 58 4.70 4.30 -5.22
N TYR A 59 4.11 4.95 -4.21
CA TYR A 59 3.66 6.35 -4.29
C TYR A 59 4.44 7.28 -3.36
N SER A 60 3.92 8.49 -3.13
CA SER A 60 4.70 9.60 -2.55
C SER A 60 4.94 9.47 -1.05
N HIS A 61 3.99 8.88 -0.33
CA HIS A 61 4.00 8.75 1.13
C HIS A 61 3.64 7.31 1.57
N TYR A 62 3.76 7.03 2.87
CA TYR A 62 3.34 5.74 3.46
C TYR A 62 1.93 5.79 4.07
N ASP A 63 1.25 6.92 3.94
CA ASP A 63 -0.10 7.07 4.46
C ASP A 63 -1.12 6.26 3.64
N ILE A 64 -2.35 6.15 4.15
CA ILE A 64 -3.46 5.46 3.45
C ILE A 64 -3.73 6.10 2.07
N LEU A 65 -3.62 7.43 1.97
CA LEU A 65 -3.85 8.20 0.74
C LEU A 65 -2.90 7.79 -0.39
N ASN A 66 -1.71 7.29 -0.04
CA ASN A 66 -0.68 6.85 -0.96
C ASN A 66 -0.48 5.33 -0.93
N SER A 67 -1.49 4.56 -0.51
CA SER A 67 -1.34 3.11 -0.36
C SER A 67 -2.48 2.27 -0.92
N CYS A 68 -3.68 2.85 -1.13
CA CYS A 68 -4.78 2.12 -1.76
C CYS A 68 -4.67 2.04 -3.31
N GLY A 69 -3.91 2.94 -3.92
CA GLY A 69 -3.89 3.15 -5.36
C GLY A 69 -3.23 4.49 -5.76
N PRO A 70 -3.19 4.81 -7.06
CA PRO A 70 -2.47 5.99 -7.55
C PRO A 70 -3.21 7.32 -7.36
N ASP A 71 -4.47 7.28 -6.91
CA ASP A 71 -5.33 8.45 -6.78
C ASP A 71 -5.58 8.73 -5.29
N PRO A 72 -4.94 9.77 -4.72
CA PRO A 72 -5.05 10.06 -3.30
C PRO A 72 -6.44 10.54 -2.88
N ASP A 73 -7.23 11.13 -3.78
CA ASP A 73 -8.59 11.57 -3.47
C ASP A 73 -9.55 10.38 -3.37
N VAL A 74 -9.31 9.34 -4.18
CA VAL A 74 -9.99 8.06 -4.00
C VAL A 74 -9.53 7.40 -2.71
N CYS A 75 -8.24 7.31 -2.45
CA CYS A 75 -7.72 6.65 -1.26
C CYS A 75 -8.11 7.33 0.05
N CYS A 76 -8.23 8.65 0.05
CA CYS A 76 -8.69 9.41 1.21
C CYS A 76 -10.09 8.97 1.67
N GLN A 77 -10.96 8.56 0.73
CA GLN A 77 -12.32 8.08 1.05
C GLN A 77 -12.34 6.72 1.77
N TYR A 78 -11.19 6.04 1.88
CA TYR A 78 -11.04 4.77 2.61
C TYR A 78 -10.17 4.90 3.86
N ASP A 79 -9.74 6.13 4.19
CA ASP A 79 -9.20 6.44 5.50
C ASP A 79 -10.35 6.85 6.43
N PHE A 80 -10.97 5.86 7.09
CA PHE A 80 -12.18 6.06 7.88
C PHE A 80 -12.00 6.94 9.14
N LYS A 81 -10.77 7.25 9.57
CA LYS A 81 -10.53 8.22 10.65
C LYS A 81 -10.87 9.65 10.21
N ARG A 82 -10.88 9.89 8.90
CA ARG A 82 -11.26 11.17 8.29
C ARG A 82 -12.78 11.36 8.19
N ILE A 83 -13.58 10.47 8.79
CA ILE A 83 -15.02 10.72 8.98
C ILE A 83 -15.22 11.91 9.91
N ASN A 84 -14.40 12.05 10.95
CA ASN A 84 -14.57 13.07 11.98
C ASN A 84 -13.26 13.71 12.51
N HIS A 85 -12.08 13.18 12.21
CA HIS A 85 -10.82 13.76 12.71
C HIS A 85 -10.03 14.59 11.69
N PHE A 86 -10.17 14.32 10.39
CA PHE A 86 -9.44 15.02 9.33
C PHE A 86 -10.31 15.20 8.10
N THR A 87 -9.89 16.05 7.17
CA THR A 87 -10.60 16.29 5.91
C THR A 87 -9.94 15.61 4.72
N CYS A 88 -10.74 15.32 3.69
CA CYS A 88 -10.30 14.98 2.35
C CYS A 88 -10.57 16.16 1.41
N SER A 89 -9.74 16.36 0.40
CA SER A 89 -9.86 17.51 -0.51
C SER A 89 -11.18 17.52 -1.31
N ASN A 90 -11.67 16.34 -1.71
CA ASN A 90 -12.84 16.20 -2.56
C ASN A 90 -14.05 15.60 -1.84
N ALA A 91 -13.97 14.31 -1.49
CA ALA A 91 -15.05 13.60 -0.83
C ALA A 91 -14.55 12.99 0.47
N ALA A 92 -15.28 13.23 1.56
CA ALA A 92 -15.01 12.58 2.84
C ALA A 92 -15.33 11.08 2.78
N PRO A 93 -14.67 10.25 3.61
CA PRO A 93 -15.10 8.89 3.85
C PRO A 93 -16.52 8.88 4.42
N VAL A 94 -17.25 7.81 4.11
CA VAL A 94 -18.58 7.56 4.69
C VAL A 94 -18.62 6.13 5.23
N PRO A 95 -19.37 5.87 6.29
CA PRO A 95 -19.58 4.50 6.77
C PRO A 95 -20.09 3.57 5.65
N ILE A 96 -19.55 2.36 5.61
CA ILE A 96 -19.92 1.31 4.69
C ILE A 96 -21.23 0.68 5.20
N THR A 97 -22.20 0.61 4.30
CA THR A 97 -23.54 0.07 4.57
C THR A 97 -23.99 -0.78 3.39
N ASP A 98 -25.02 -1.60 3.57
CA ASP A 98 -25.59 -2.41 2.49
C ASP A 98 -26.00 -1.58 1.26
N SER A 99 -26.41 -0.33 1.47
CA SER A 99 -26.81 0.58 0.39
C SER A 99 -25.64 1.03 -0.49
N ASN A 100 -24.42 1.12 0.06
CA ASN A 100 -23.25 1.69 -0.63
C ASN A 100 -22.11 0.72 -0.88
N ILE A 101 -22.12 -0.45 -0.22
CA ILE A 101 -21.01 -1.43 -0.21
C ILE A 101 -20.59 -1.83 -1.62
N ARG A 102 -21.55 -2.11 -2.51
CA ARG A 102 -21.27 -2.46 -3.92
C ARG A 102 -20.48 -1.37 -4.63
N LYS A 103 -20.92 -0.12 -4.52
CA LYS A 103 -20.28 1.02 -5.21
C LYS A 103 -18.89 1.28 -4.62
N ARG A 104 -18.76 1.26 -3.29
CA ARG A 104 -17.51 1.51 -2.58
C ARG A 104 -16.49 0.39 -2.80
N ALA A 105 -16.90 -0.87 -2.80
CA ALA A 105 -16.04 -2.01 -3.09
C ALA A 105 -15.46 -1.94 -4.52
N LEU A 106 -16.30 -1.64 -5.52
CA LEU A 106 -15.85 -1.53 -6.92
C LEU A 106 -14.82 -0.41 -7.14
N ILE A 107 -14.96 0.70 -6.43
CA ILE A 107 -14.00 1.81 -6.50
C ILE A 107 -12.65 1.39 -5.88
N LEU A 108 -12.66 0.75 -4.70
CA LEU A 108 -11.45 0.28 -4.03
C LEU A 108 -10.74 -0.81 -4.84
N GLU A 109 -11.50 -1.80 -5.33
CA GLU A 109 -10.99 -2.87 -6.18
C GLU A 109 -10.31 -2.28 -7.43
N LYS A 110 -10.94 -1.28 -8.08
CA LYS A 110 -10.35 -0.61 -9.24
C LYS A 110 -9.06 0.13 -8.89
N ALA A 111 -8.95 0.70 -7.69
CA ALA A 111 -7.72 1.34 -7.20
C ALA A 111 -6.59 0.30 -7.01
N PHE A 112 -6.89 -0.83 -6.38
CA PHE A 112 -5.95 -1.94 -6.25
C PHE A 112 -5.53 -2.52 -7.61
N LEU A 113 -6.47 -2.75 -8.53
CA LEU A 113 -6.15 -3.23 -9.88
C LEU A 113 -5.24 -2.26 -10.64
N LYS A 114 -5.47 -0.95 -10.53
CA LYS A 114 -4.56 0.06 -11.11
C LYS A 114 -3.17 -0.02 -10.48
N MET A 115 -3.09 -0.18 -9.16
CA MET A 115 -1.82 -0.35 -8.46
C MET A 115 -1.07 -1.61 -8.92
N SER A 116 -1.79 -2.72 -9.10
CA SER A 116 -1.23 -4.00 -9.58
C SER A 116 -0.62 -3.85 -10.97
N LEU A 117 -1.34 -3.19 -11.88
CA LEU A 117 -0.85 -2.90 -13.23
C LEU A 117 0.42 -2.02 -13.21
N GLN A 118 0.45 -0.99 -12.36
CA GLN A 118 1.61 -0.10 -12.25
C GLN A 118 2.83 -0.74 -11.55
N GLN A 119 2.62 -1.77 -10.74
CA GLN A 119 3.71 -2.53 -10.11
C GLN A 119 4.17 -3.72 -10.95
N GLY A 120 3.42 -4.11 -11.99
CA GLY A 120 3.69 -5.31 -12.78
C GLY A 120 3.52 -6.62 -12.01
N SER A 121 2.70 -6.61 -10.94
CA SER A 121 2.53 -7.75 -10.02
C SER A 121 1.05 -8.05 -9.76
N ASN A 122 0.70 -9.33 -9.71
CA ASN A 122 -0.63 -9.81 -9.29
C ASN A 122 -0.79 -9.91 -7.76
N ILE A 123 0.29 -9.64 -7.01
CA ILE A 123 0.30 -9.55 -5.55
C ILE A 123 0.63 -8.12 -5.16
N LEU A 124 -0.16 -7.55 -4.26
CA LEU A 124 -0.04 -6.17 -3.81
C LEU A 124 0.36 -6.11 -2.34
N LEU A 125 1.26 -5.18 -2.03
CA LEU A 125 1.47 -4.70 -0.68
C LEU A 125 0.80 -3.32 -0.55
N SER A 126 -0.16 -3.23 0.35
CA SER A 126 -0.80 -1.98 0.77
C SER A 126 -0.52 -1.77 2.25
N VAL A 127 -0.11 -0.57 2.63
CA VAL A 127 0.06 -0.19 4.04
C VAL A 127 -1.14 0.66 4.47
N TRP A 128 -1.68 0.39 5.66
CA TRP A 128 -2.88 1.05 6.14
C TRP A 128 -2.59 1.73 7.48
N GLY A 129 -2.08 2.95 7.41
CA GLY A 129 -1.64 3.70 8.58
C GLY A 129 -1.11 5.07 8.20
N ASP A 130 -0.56 5.77 9.18
CA ASP A 130 0.05 7.09 9.11
C ASP A 130 0.69 7.40 10.49
N ASP A 131 1.22 8.60 10.68
CA ASP A 131 1.82 9.04 11.94
C ASP A 131 0.82 8.94 13.11
N PHE A 132 1.25 8.26 14.18
CA PHE A 132 0.50 8.12 15.44
C PHE A 132 -0.95 7.62 15.27
N ARG A 133 -1.18 6.76 14.26
CA ARG A 133 -2.46 6.10 14.03
C ARG A 133 -2.63 4.90 14.97
N TYR A 134 -3.87 4.47 15.09
CA TYR A 134 -4.42 3.42 15.93
C TYR A 134 -4.26 3.70 17.42
N ALA A 135 -4.34 4.99 17.79
CA ALA A 135 -4.23 5.46 19.17
C ALA A 135 -5.57 5.36 19.95
N GLU A 136 -6.69 5.48 19.26
CA GLU A 136 -8.03 5.49 19.86
C GLU A 136 -8.82 4.24 19.48
N LEU A 137 -9.64 3.72 20.40
CA LEU A 137 -10.49 2.57 20.13
C LEU A 137 -11.54 2.88 19.05
N GLU A 138 -12.06 4.11 19.03
CA GLU A 138 -12.97 4.59 17.98
C GLU A 138 -12.35 4.44 16.59
N GLU A 139 -11.10 4.88 16.41
CA GLU A 139 -10.39 4.75 15.15
C GLU A 139 -10.29 3.27 14.73
N TRP A 140 -10.00 2.39 15.69
CA TRP A 140 -9.84 0.97 15.41
C TRP A 140 -11.13 0.39 14.79
N TYR A 141 -12.28 0.68 15.38
CA TYR A 141 -13.59 0.29 14.85
C TYR A 141 -13.92 0.99 13.53
N GLN A 142 -13.68 2.30 13.42
CA GLN A 142 -13.87 3.03 12.17
C GLN A 142 -13.09 2.38 11.01
N GLN A 143 -11.85 1.95 11.22
CA GLN A 143 -11.08 1.28 10.17
C GLN A 143 -11.56 -0.16 9.96
N TYR A 144 -11.57 -0.96 11.02
CA TYR A 144 -11.83 -2.40 10.92
C TYR A 144 -13.24 -2.70 10.40
N ASP A 145 -14.29 -2.12 11.01
CA ASP A 145 -15.69 -2.44 10.69
C ASP A 145 -16.05 -2.05 9.25
N ASN A 146 -15.42 -1.01 8.70
CA ASN A 146 -15.64 -0.60 7.33
C ASN A 146 -14.82 -1.41 6.32
N LEU A 147 -13.56 -1.71 6.63
CA LEU A 147 -12.68 -2.47 5.74
C LEU A 147 -13.11 -3.93 5.61
N ILE A 148 -13.50 -4.57 6.71
CA ILE A 148 -13.90 -5.99 6.67
C ILE A 148 -15.11 -6.20 5.76
N LEU A 149 -16.09 -5.31 5.79
CA LEU A 149 -17.24 -5.32 4.88
C LEU A 149 -16.82 -5.21 3.42
N LEU A 150 -15.90 -4.29 3.12
CA LEU A 150 -15.39 -4.10 1.75
C LEU A 150 -14.63 -5.33 1.26
N PHE A 151 -13.76 -5.89 2.09
CA PHE A 151 -12.95 -7.05 1.74
C PHE A 151 -13.80 -8.30 1.55
N ASP A 152 -14.75 -8.57 2.45
CA ASP A 152 -15.69 -9.67 2.32
C ASP A 152 -16.53 -9.56 1.05
N TYR A 153 -17.01 -8.34 0.74
CA TYR A 153 -17.76 -8.09 -0.49
C TYR A 153 -16.89 -8.35 -1.73
N ILE A 154 -15.66 -7.84 -1.79
CA ILE A 154 -14.75 -8.05 -2.91
C ILE A 154 -14.42 -9.54 -3.05
N ASN A 155 -14.08 -10.21 -1.95
CA ASN A 155 -13.74 -11.63 -1.94
C ASN A 155 -14.89 -12.53 -2.41
N LYS A 156 -16.13 -12.19 -2.06
CA LYS A 156 -17.30 -12.95 -2.49
C LYS A 156 -17.72 -12.68 -3.94
N ASN A 157 -17.60 -11.44 -4.41
CA ASN A 157 -18.21 -11.01 -5.68
C ASN A 157 -17.21 -10.79 -6.82
N SER A 158 -15.93 -10.56 -6.54
CA SER A 158 -14.92 -10.38 -7.58
C SER A 158 -14.45 -11.71 -8.16
N LYS A 159 -14.28 -11.73 -9.47
CA LYS A 159 -13.59 -12.81 -10.21
C LYS A 159 -12.12 -12.49 -10.51
N ARG A 160 -11.66 -11.27 -10.20
CA ARG A 160 -10.34 -10.73 -10.59
C ARG A 160 -9.44 -10.46 -9.39
N THR A 161 -10.03 -10.14 -8.25
CA THR A 161 -9.32 -9.72 -7.05
C THR A 161 -9.71 -10.61 -5.88
N LYS A 162 -8.69 -10.97 -5.10
CA LYS A 162 -8.82 -11.59 -3.78
C LYS A 162 -7.94 -10.80 -2.83
N ILE A 163 -8.50 -10.46 -1.67
CA ILE A 163 -7.89 -9.68 -0.61
C ILE A 163 -7.71 -10.61 0.59
#